data_AF-A0A1S9IH98-F1
#
_entry.id   AF-A0A1S9IH98-F1
#
_cell.length_a   1.000
_cell.length_b   1.000
_cell.length_c   1.000
_cell.angle_alpha   90.00
_cell.angle_beta   90.00
_cell.angle_gamma   90.00
#
_symmetry.space_group_name_H-M   'P 1'
#
loop_
_entity.id
_entity.type
_entity.pdbx_description
1 polymer ?
#
loop_
_entity_poly.entity_id
_entity_poly.type
_entity_poly.pdbx_seq_one_letter_code
_entity_poly.pdbx_strand_id
1 'polypeptide(L)'
;MLETIILALIVAKLKGYKIKPIFKSWHIYPVLVIEFIYLIIQIHIFLGNYSIVEHIKILETIYICSYLFIIIKYDQYISAVIGSIFIYLGSMLNKFVIRANNGKMPVFPTLSYFTGYAKPDSFIKVNDIHVLGDSSTKFKFLTDIIDVGYSIMSIGDIFIRFFVFIIIFNTIKYIDTIKNK
;
A
#
# COMPACT_ATOMS: atom_id res chain seq x y z
N MET A 1 -2.07 -2.92 2.22
CA MET A 1 -1.78 -3.18 0.80
C MET A 1 -2.25 -4.57 0.35
N LEU A 2 -3.14 -5.19 1.14
CA LEU A 2 -3.77 -6.48 0.85
C LEU A 2 -4.35 -6.58 -0.56
N GLU A 3 -4.99 -5.52 -1.06
CA GLU A 3 -5.57 -5.47 -2.40
C GLU A 3 -4.53 -5.74 -3.48
N THR A 4 -3.31 -5.23 -3.28
CA THR A 4 -2.20 -5.40 -4.21
C THR A 4 -1.61 -6.81 -4.15
N ILE A 5 -1.56 -7.42 -2.96
CA ILE A 5 -1.20 -8.84 -2.82
C ILE A 5 -2.25 -9.70 -3.55
N ILE A 6 -3.54 -9.47 -3.30
CA ILE A 6 -4.64 -10.20 -3.95
C ILE A 6 -4.57 -10.02 -5.47
N LEU A 7 -4.34 -8.80 -5.96
CA LEU A 7 -4.17 -8.53 -7.38
C LEU A 7 -3.00 -9.32 -7.98
N ALA A 8 -1.84 -9.36 -7.30
CA ALA A 8 -0.70 -10.15 -7.75
C ALA A 8 -1.02 -11.65 -7.82
N LEU A 9 -1.74 -12.18 -6.83
CA LEU A 9 -2.22 -13.57 -6.82
C LEU A 9 -3.18 -13.83 -7.98
N ILE A 10 -4.16 -12.96 -8.22
CA ILE A 10 -5.12 -13.09 -9.33
C ILE A 10 -4.38 -13.09 -10.67
N VAL A 11 -3.51 -12.11 -10.91
CA VAL A 11 -2.75 -12.00 -12.16
C VAL A 11 -1.84 -13.21 -12.36
N ALA A 12 -1.19 -13.71 -11.30
CA ALA A 12 -0.40 -14.94 -11.38
C ALA A 12 -1.26 -16.15 -11.77
N LYS A 13 -2.47 -16.27 -11.23
CA LYS A 13 -3.42 -17.34 -11.59
C LYS A 13 -3.84 -17.26 -13.05
N LEU A 14 -4.17 -16.05 -13.53
CA LEU A 14 -4.60 -15.81 -14.91
C LEU A 14 -3.49 -16.15 -15.91
N LYS A 15 -2.23 -16.01 -15.51
CA LYS A 15 -1.07 -16.43 -16.31
C LYS A 15 -0.71 -17.91 -16.17
N GLY A 16 -1.51 -18.70 -15.46
CA GLY A 16 -1.34 -20.15 -15.33
C GLY A 16 -0.34 -20.60 -14.26
N TYR A 17 0.21 -19.69 -13.44
CA TYR A 17 1.17 -20.07 -12.40
C TYR A 17 0.49 -20.69 -11.18
N LYS A 18 1.13 -21.70 -10.58
CA LYS A 18 0.64 -22.30 -9.32
C LYS A 18 0.98 -21.38 -8.16
N ILE A 19 -0.05 -20.89 -7.47
CA ILE A 19 0.10 -19.95 -6.34
C ILE A 19 0.41 -20.67 -5.02
N LYS A 20 -0.21 -21.82 -4.77
CA LYS A 20 -0.06 -22.58 -3.50
C LYS A 20 1.41 -22.76 -3.01
N PRO A 21 2.41 -22.96 -3.88
CA PRO A 21 3.81 -23.08 -3.48
C PRO A 21 4.38 -21.91 -2.66
N ILE A 22 3.98 -20.65 -2.89
CA ILE A 22 4.54 -19.51 -2.13
C ILE A 22 4.18 -19.61 -0.65
N PHE A 23 2.97 -20.10 -0.35
CA PHE A 23 2.47 -20.29 1.01
C PHE A 23 3.03 -21.52 1.73
N LYS A 24 3.84 -22.35 1.06
CA LYS A 24 4.55 -23.44 1.72
C LYS A 24 5.85 -23.00 2.39
N SER A 25 6.33 -21.81 2.07
CA SER A 25 7.57 -21.25 2.60
C SER A 25 7.27 -20.30 3.74
N TRP A 26 8.05 -20.34 4.81
CA TRP A 26 7.79 -19.46 5.94
C TRP A 26 8.05 -17.97 5.64
N HIS A 27 8.86 -17.68 4.62
CA HIS A 27 9.33 -16.34 4.26
C HIS A 27 8.23 -15.37 3.81
N ILE A 28 7.04 -15.86 3.43
CA ILE A 28 5.88 -15.00 3.10
C ILE A 28 5.10 -14.56 4.37
N TYR A 29 5.20 -15.31 5.47
CA TYR A 29 4.39 -15.03 6.66
C TYR A 29 4.73 -13.71 7.36
N PRO A 30 5.98 -13.22 7.41
CA PRO A 30 6.24 -11.86 7.91
C PRO A 30 5.38 -10.80 7.23
N VAL A 31 5.26 -10.86 5.89
CA VAL A 31 4.40 -9.94 5.11
C VAL A 31 2.93 -10.09 5.52
N LEU A 32 2.43 -11.33 5.59
CA LEU A 32 1.02 -11.62 5.92
C LEU A 32 0.65 -11.22 7.36
N VAL A 33 1.58 -11.39 8.30
CA VAL A 33 1.38 -10.98 9.71
C VAL A 33 1.25 -9.47 9.80
N ILE A 34 2.11 -8.71 9.12
CA ILE A 34 2.02 -7.25 9.12
C ILE A 34 0.72 -6.77 8.42
N GLU A 35 0.28 -7.39 7.33
CA GLU A 35 -1.03 -7.10 6.73
C GLU A 35 -2.19 -7.40 7.68
N PHE A 36 -2.11 -8.49 8.45
CA PHE A 36 -3.12 -8.78 9.46
C PHE A 36 -3.16 -7.71 10.55
N ILE A 37 -2.00 -7.19 10.99
CA ILE A 37 -1.93 -6.05 11.91
C ILE A 37 -2.57 -4.80 11.28
N TYR A 38 -2.32 -4.52 10.00
CA TYR A 38 -2.97 -3.41 9.29
C TYR A 38 -4.50 -3.53 9.28
N LEU A 39 -5.05 -4.73 9.10
CA LEU A 39 -6.49 -4.95 9.18
C LEU A 39 -7.04 -4.60 10.57
N ILE A 40 -6.35 -5.01 11.64
CA ILE A 40 -6.74 -4.65 13.02
C ILE A 40 -6.73 -3.14 13.20
N ILE A 41 -5.71 -2.44 12.70
CA ILE A 41 -5.61 -0.98 12.78
C ILE A 41 -6.75 -0.32 12.00
N GLN A 42 -7.07 -0.80 10.79
CA GLN A 42 -8.18 -0.30 9.99
C GLN A 42 -9.52 -0.44 10.73
N ILE A 43 -9.75 -1.55 11.43
CA ILE A 43 -10.95 -1.74 12.26
C ILE A 43 -10.99 -0.70 13.39
N HIS A 44 -9.88 -0.42 14.07
CA HIS A 44 -9.83 0.59 15.13
C HIS A 44 -10.13 1.99 14.60
N ILE A 45 -9.57 2.35 13.43
CA ILE A 45 -9.85 3.62 12.76
C ILE A 45 -11.34 3.72 12.40
N PHE A 46 -11.92 2.64 11.89
CA PHE A 46 -13.34 2.57 11.56
C PHE A 46 -14.24 2.76 12.79
N LEU A 47 -13.83 2.25 13.95
CA LEU A 47 -14.50 2.47 15.23
C LEU A 47 -14.24 3.86 15.84
N GLY A 48 -13.46 4.72 15.17
CA GLY A 48 -13.17 6.09 15.58
C GLY A 48 -12.01 6.23 16.58
N ASN A 49 -11.22 5.17 16.79
CA ASN A 49 -10.03 5.23 17.63
C ASN A 49 -8.79 5.60 16.79
N TYR A 50 -8.39 6.86 16.85
CA TYR A 50 -7.31 7.41 16.04
C TYR A 50 -5.93 7.44 16.72
N SER A 51 -5.81 7.01 17.99
CA SER A 51 -4.53 7.05 18.73
C SER A 51 -3.44 6.17 18.10
N ILE A 52 -3.84 5.17 17.33
CA ILE A 52 -2.95 4.21 16.68
C ILE A 52 -2.35 4.79 15.38
N VAL A 53 -2.93 5.87 14.82
CA VAL A 53 -2.53 6.45 13.53
C VAL A 53 -1.08 6.96 13.55
N GLU A 54 -0.61 7.46 14.69
CA GLU A 54 0.78 7.95 14.86
C GLU A 54 1.84 6.87 14.58
N HIS A 55 1.50 5.59 14.77
CA HIS A 55 2.41 4.46 14.63
C HIS A 55 2.45 3.90 13.20
N ILE A 56 1.58 4.37 12.29
CA ILE A 56 1.42 3.82 10.93
C ILE A 56 2.69 3.97 10.10
N LYS A 57 3.43 5.08 10.22
CA LYS A 57 4.67 5.32 9.45
C LYS A 57 5.76 4.29 9.77
N ILE A 58 5.91 3.94 11.04
CA ILE A 58 6.87 2.92 11.48
C ILE A 58 6.43 1.56 10.94
N LEU A 59 5.13 1.24 11.03
CA LEU A 59 4.58 0.00 10.53
C LEU A 59 4.76 -0.16 9.01
N GLU A 60 4.66 0.94 8.25
CA GLU A 60 4.86 0.92 6.79
C GLU A 60 6.29 0.56 6.43
N THR A 61 7.25 1.11 7.15
CA THR A 61 8.66 0.77 6.98
C THR A 61 8.91 -0.71 7.30
N ILE A 62 8.37 -1.20 8.42
CA ILE A 62 8.45 -2.62 8.81
C ILE A 62 7.81 -3.50 7.75
N TYR A 63 6.68 -3.09 7.18
CA TYR A 63 5.98 -3.80 6.13
C TYR A 63 6.84 -3.97 4.88
N ILE A 64 7.43 -2.89 4.37
CA ILE A 64 8.34 -2.96 3.21
C ILE A 64 9.55 -3.84 3.53
N CYS A 65 10.16 -3.69 4.71
CA CYS A 65 11.29 -4.51 5.14
C CYS A 65 10.94 -6.00 5.27
N SER A 66 9.68 -6.35 5.59
CA SER A 66 9.24 -7.75 5.68
C SER A 66 9.36 -8.51 4.35
N TYR A 67 9.41 -7.81 3.21
CA TYR A 67 9.64 -8.43 1.91
C TYR A 67 11.09 -8.91 1.71
N LEU A 68 12.06 -8.45 2.51
CA LEU A 68 13.45 -8.87 2.41
C LEU A 68 13.61 -10.39 2.55
N PHE A 69 12.80 -11.03 3.40
CA PHE A 69 12.81 -12.48 3.57
C PHE A 69 12.50 -13.23 2.27
N ILE A 70 11.51 -12.74 1.51
CA ILE A 70 11.14 -13.31 0.21
C ILE A 70 12.22 -12.99 -0.82
N ILE A 71 12.69 -11.75 -0.84
CA ILE A 71 13.68 -11.28 -1.81
C ILE A 71 14.96 -12.09 -1.74
N ILE A 72 15.49 -12.30 -0.53
CA ILE A 72 16.71 -13.05 -0.30
C ILE A 72 16.49 -14.55 -0.60
N LYS A 73 15.35 -15.12 -0.19
CA LYS A 73 15.08 -16.55 -0.38
C LYS A 73 14.96 -16.96 -1.85
N TYR A 74 14.41 -16.08 -2.69
CA TYR A 74 14.08 -16.37 -4.09
C TYR A 74 14.88 -15.52 -5.08
N ASP A 75 15.99 -14.93 -4.65
CA ASP A 75 16.90 -14.11 -5.45
C ASP A 75 16.20 -13.02 -6.28
N GLN A 76 15.18 -12.37 -5.70
CA GLN A 76 14.36 -11.36 -6.37
C GLN A 76 15.03 -9.97 -6.37
N TYR A 77 16.36 -9.90 -6.44
CA TYR A 77 17.11 -8.64 -6.31
C TYR A 77 16.77 -7.65 -7.42
N ILE A 78 16.68 -8.09 -8.68
CA ILE A 78 16.31 -7.22 -9.81
C ILE A 78 14.88 -6.70 -9.64
N SER A 79 13.95 -7.58 -9.26
CA SER A 79 12.57 -7.21 -8.93
C SER A 79 12.51 -6.17 -7.80
N ALA A 80 13.37 -6.30 -6.78
CA ALA A 80 13.46 -5.36 -5.67
C ALA A 80 14.04 -4.00 -6.08
N VAL A 81 15.08 -3.98 -6.92
CA VAL A 81 15.63 -2.73 -7.48
C VAL A 81 14.56 -2.01 -8.30
N ILE A 82 13.90 -2.70 -9.23
CA ILE A 82 12.82 -2.10 -10.03
C ILE A 82 11.70 -1.59 -9.13
N GLY A 83 11.25 -2.40 -8.17
CA GLY A 83 10.21 -2.00 -7.23
C GLY A 83 10.60 -0.80 -6.37
N SER A 84 11.87 -0.70 -5.94
CA SER A 84 12.37 0.44 -5.16
C SER A 84 12.36 1.76 -5.95
N ILE A 85 12.59 1.69 -7.28
CA ILE A 85 12.43 2.85 -8.17
C ILE A 85 10.98 3.33 -8.16
N PHE A 86 10.00 2.42 -8.19
CA PHE A 86 8.58 2.78 -8.08
C PHE A 86 8.24 3.40 -6.72
N ILE A 87 8.77 2.87 -5.61
CA ILE A 87 8.61 3.49 -4.27
C ILE A 87 9.16 4.91 -4.28
N TYR A 88 10.37 5.10 -4.82
CA TYR A 88 11.02 6.39 -4.87
C TYR A 88 10.22 7.40 -5.70
N LEU A 89 9.79 7.02 -6.91
CA LEU A 89 8.98 7.88 -7.78
C LEU A 89 7.62 8.23 -7.15
N GLY A 90 6.94 7.24 -6.55
CA GLY A 90 5.67 7.48 -5.86
C GLY A 90 5.82 8.42 -4.67
N SER A 91 6.87 8.21 -3.87
CA SER A 91 7.19 9.07 -2.71
C SER A 91 7.55 10.49 -3.14
N MET A 92 8.30 10.65 -4.24
CA MET A 92 8.60 11.98 -4.81
C MET A 92 7.34 12.69 -5.27
N LEU A 93 6.43 11.97 -5.92
CA LEU A 93 5.15 12.52 -6.39
C LEU A 93 4.31 13.04 -5.22
N ASN A 94 4.17 12.23 -4.16
CA ASN A 94 3.46 12.64 -2.94
C ASN A 94 4.11 13.87 -2.29
N LYS A 95 5.44 13.88 -2.13
CA LYS A 95 6.17 15.03 -1.57
C LYS A 95 6.02 16.31 -2.39
N PHE A 96 5.99 16.18 -3.72
CA PHE A 96 5.76 17.32 -4.62
C PHE A 96 4.37 17.94 -4.39
N VAL A 97 3.33 17.11 -4.32
CA VAL A 97 1.95 17.55 -4.07
C VAL A 97 1.82 18.19 -2.69
N ILE A 98 2.39 17.56 -1.66
CA ILE A 98 2.40 18.08 -0.29
C ILE A 98 3.05 19.47 -0.24
N ARG A 99 4.22 19.63 -0.90
CA ARG A 99 4.92 20.91 -0.95
C ARG A 99 4.14 21.99 -1.72
N ALA A 100 3.46 21.61 -2.81
CA ALA A 100 2.63 22.53 -3.57
C ALA A 100 1.42 23.05 -2.77
N ASN A 101 0.93 22.26 -1.81
CA ASN A 101 -0.21 22.55 -0.95
C ASN A 101 0.19 22.90 0.49
N ASN A 102 1.24 23.71 0.65
CA ASN A 102 1.67 24.28 1.94
C ASN A 102 1.99 23.24 3.02
N GLY A 103 2.53 22.07 2.63
CA GLY A 103 2.89 21.01 3.58
C GLY A 103 1.74 20.10 3.96
N LYS A 104 0.58 20.19 3.27
CA LYS A 104 -0.58 19.33 3.49
C LYS A 104 -0.89 18.48 2.26
N MET A 105 -1.47 17.30 2.49
CA MET A 105 -1.99 16.40 1.46
C MET A 105 -3.52 16.56 1.38
N PRO A 106 -4.06 17.21 0.34
CA PRO A 106 -5.50 17.30 0.15
C PRO A 106 -6.12 15.93 -0.13
N VAL A 107 -7.30 15.69 0.44
CA VAL A 107 -8.03 14.42 0.34
C VAL A 107 -9.46 14.68 -0.12
N PHE A 108 -9.94 13.84 -1.03
CA PHE A 108 -11.30 13.93 -1.60
C PHE A 108 -12.09 12.64 -1.33
N PRO A 109 -12.57 12.44 -0.08
CA PRO A 109 -13.40 11.29 0.28
C PRO A 109 -14.75 11.28 -0.47
N THR A 110 -15.14 10.09 -0.93
CA THR A 110 -16.42 9.78 -1.57
C THR A 110 -16.99 8.49 -0.99
N LEU A 111 -16.46 7.33 -1.40
CA LEU A 111 -16.85 6.02 -0.87
C LEU A 111 -16.54 5.90 0.62
N SER A 112 -15.44 6.47 1.09
CA SER A 112 -15.05 6.45 2.50
C SER A 112 -16.03 7.21 3.40
N TYR A 113 -16.76 8.20 2.87
CA TYR A 113 -17.89 8.82 3.58
C TYR A 113 -19.12 7.90 3.60
N PHE A 114 -19.40 7.23 2.49
CA PHE A 114 -20.53 6.32 2.39
C PHE A 114 -20.39 5.10 3.31
N THR A 115 -19.18 4.53 3.45
CA THR A 115 -18.90 3.40 4.35
C THR A 115 -18.82 3.81 5.82
N GLY A 116 -18.70 5.12 6.10
CA GLY A 116 -18.47 5.65 7.45
C GLY A 116 -17.00 5.56 7.92
N TYR A 117 -16.07 5.17 7.05
CA TYR A 117 -14.63 5.11 7.34
C TYR A 117 -14.05 6.51 7.61
N ALA A 118 -14.42 7.49 6.79
CA ALA A 118 -14.09 8.89 7.00
C ALA A 118 -15.32 9.66 7.50
N LYS A 119 -15.11 10.59 8.44
CA LYS A 119 -16.10 11.59 8.85
C LYS A 119 -15.50 12.97 8.63
N PRO A 120 -16.30 14.02 8.39
CA PRO A 120 -15.79 15.38 8.17
C PRO A 120 -14.82 15.85 9.28
N ASP A 121 -15.11 15.48 10.52
CA ASP A 121 -14.33 15.79 11.72
C ASP A 121 -13.16 14.81 11.98
N SER A 122 -13.05 13.71 11.23
CA SER A 122 -11.88 12.80 11.31
C SER A 122 -10.58 13.51 10.93
N PHE A 123 -10.60 14.38 9.92
CA PHE A 123 -9.41 15.11 9.47
C PHE A 123 -8.96 16.18 10.46
N ILE A 124 -9.87 16.67 11.31
CA ILE A 124 -9.57 17.63 12.38
C ILE A 124 -8.96 16.92 13.59
N LYS A 125 -9.48 15.74 13.94
CA LYS A 125 -9.07 14.98 15.14
C LYS A 125 -7.66 14.38 15.05
N VAL A 126 -7.19 14.09 13.85
CA VAL A 126 -5.95 13.33 13.62
C VAL A 126 -4.70 14.23 13.55
N ASN A 127 -4.85 15.57 13.48
CA ASN A 127 -3.78 16.57 13.37
C ASN A 127 -2.59 16.13 12.50
N ASP A 128 -2.88 15.53 11.35
CA ASP A 128 -1.88 14.96 10.44
C ASP A 128 -1.69 15.86 9.21
N ILE A 129 -0.89 15.41 8.26
CA ILE A 129 -0.65 16.07 6.98
C ILE A 129 -1.90 16.10 6.09
N HIS A 130 -2.87 15.23 6.32
CA HIS A 130 -4.07 15.10 5.48
C HIS A 130 -5.13 16.16 5.82
N VAL A 131 -5.64 16.87 4.80
CA VAL A 131 -6.70 17.89 4.93
C VAL A 131 -7.76 17.70 3.86
N LEU A 132 -8.99 18.15 4.12
CA LEU A 132 -10.03 18.14 3.08
C LEU A 132 -9.64 19.10 1.95
N GLY A 133 -9.67 18.60 0.72
CA GLY A 133 -9.36 19.39 -0.46
C GLY A 133 -10.53 20.28 -0.88
N ASP A 134 -10.21 21.48 -1.37
CA ASP A 134 -11.16 22.46 -1.88
C ASP A 134 -10.76 22.99 -3.28
N SER A 135 -11.39 24.08 -3.73
CA SER A 135 -11.10 24.73 -5.01
C SER A 135 -9.71 25.36 -5.10
N SER A 136 -9.02 25.60 -3.97
CA SER A 136 -7.66 26.13 -3.92
C SER A 136 -6.58 25.05 -4.08
N THR A 137 -6.99 23.77 -4.06
CA THR A 137 -6.08 22.62 -4.17
C THR A 137 -5.27 22.63 -5.47
N LYS A 138 -3.94 22.60 -5.34
CA LYS A 138 -3.01 22.48 -6.47
C LYS A 138 -2.75 21.03 -6.81
N PHE A 139 -2.62 20.74 -8.10
CA PHE A 139 -2.36 19.39 -8.64
C PHE A 139 -3.36 18.34 -8.16
N LYS A 140 -4.66 18.68 -8.14
CA LYS A 140 -5.74 17.83 -7.62
C LYS A 140 -5.69 16.39 -8.12
N PHE A 141 -5.37 16.16 -9.39
CA PHE A 141 -5.28 14.80 -9.96
C PHE A 141 -4.17 13.92 -9.37
N LEU A 142 -3.20 14.51 -8.68
CA LEU A 142 -2.10 13.82 -7.98
C LEU A 142 -2.34 13.69 -6.46
N THR A 143 -3.40 14.31 -5.94
CA THR A 143 -3.79 14.23 -4.52
C THR A 143 -4.52 12.93 -4.21
N ASP A 144 -4.98 12.75 -2.96
CA ASP A 144 -5.70 11.54 -2.55
C ASP A 144 -7.14 11.58 -3.08
N ILE A 145 -7.31 11.08 -4.30
CA ILE A 145 -8.59 11.07 -5.03
C ILE A 145 -9.12 9.65 -5.26
N ILE A 146 -8.28 8.63 -5.09
CA ILE A 146 -8.64 7.24 -5.37
C ILE A 146 -9.18 6.62 -4.09
N ASP A 147 -10.47 6.81 -3.87
CA ASP A 147 -11.18 6.30 -2.72
C ASP A 147 -11.72 4.89 -3.00
N VAL A 148 -11.33 3.92 -2.18
CA VAL A 148 -11.81 2.52 -2.25
C VAL A 148 -12.78 2.16 -1.13
N GLY A 149 -13.24 3.16 -0.37
CA GLY A 149 -14.23 3.02 0.72
C GLY A 149 -13.64 2.81 2.11
N TYR A 150 -12.37 2.44 2.22
CA TYR A 150 -11.67 2.27 3.51
C TYR A 150 -10.22 2.77 3.44
N SER A 151 -9.86 3.43 2.34
CA SER A 151 -8.57 4.03 2.07
C SER A 151 -8.76 5.01 0.92
N ILE A 152 -8.08 6.15 0.99
CA ILE A 152 -8.07 7.16 -0.05
C ILE A 152 -6.62 7.33 -0.44
N MET A 153 -6.32 7.15 -1.72
CA MET A 153 -4.95 7.01 -2.21
C MET A 153 -4.66 8.02 -3.30
N SER A 154 -3.39 8.41 -3.37
CA SER A 154 -2.85 9.16 -4.50
C SER A 154 -2.38 8.23 -5.62
N ILE A 155 -2.02 8.83 -6.75
CA ILE A 155 -1.25 8.13 -7.80
C ILE A 155 0.13 7.70 -7.26
N GLY A 156 0.74 8.48 -6.37
CA GLY A 156 2.01 8.12 -5.75
C GLY A 156 1.91 6.84 -4.90
N ASP A 157 0.79 6.65 -4.20
CA ASP A 157 0.54 5.43 -3.41
C ASP A 157 0.35 4.21 -4.32
N ILE A 158 -0.26 4.38 -5.49
CA ILE A 158 -0.31 3.32 -6.52
C ILE A 158 1.10 2.93 -6.96
N PHE A 159 1.97 3.92 -7.22
CA PHE A 159 3.38 3.66 -7.55
C PHE A 159 4.07 2.88 -6.44
N ILE A 160 3.92 3.26 -5.18
CA ILE A 160 4.50 2.51 -4.05
C ILE A 160 3.99 1.08 -4.02
N ARG A 161 2.67 0.86 -4.23
CA ARG A 161 2.05 -0.47 -4.28
C ARG A 161 2.58 -1.36 -5.41
N PHE A 162 3.13 -0.80 -6.49
CA PHE A 162 3.79 -1.61 -7.54
C PHE A 162 4.97 -2.42 -7.01
N PHE A 163 5.70 -1.96 -5.98
CA PHE A 163 6.75 -2.76 -5.35
C PHE A 163 6.20 -4.09 -4.84
N VAL A 164 5.11 -4.04 -4.07
CA VAL A 164 4.44 -5.23 -3.53
C VAL A 164 4.01 -6.17 -4.66
N PHE A 165 3.37 -5.61 -5.69
CA PHE A 165 2.91 -6.39 -6.85
C PHE A 165 4.07 -7.11 -7.53
N ILE A 166 5.14 -6.40 -7.87
CA ILE A 166 6.30 -6.91 -8.59
C ILE A 166 6.96 -8.05 -7.80
N ILE A 167 7.20 -7.85 -6.50
CA ILE A 167 7.85 -8.88 -5.67
C ILE A 167 7.01 -10.15 -5.58
N ILE A 168 5.72 -10.05 -5.24
CA ILE A 168 4.86 -11.22 -5.08
C ILE A 168 4.68 -11.95 -6.42
N PHE A 169 4.35 -11.22 -7.48
CA PHE A 169 4.11 -11.82 -8.79
C PHE A 169 5.36 -12.53 -9.34
N ASN A 170 6.53 -11.88 -9.29
CA ASN A 170 7.77 -12.48 -9.80
C ASN A 170 8.25 -13.64 -8.93
N THR A 171 8.02 -13.59 -7.62
CA THR A 171 8.30 -14.74 -6.73
C THR A 171 7.46 -15.95 -7.10
N ILE A 172 6.15 -15.78 -7.32
CA ILE A 172 5.26 -16.88 -7.73
C ILE A 172 5.73 -17.46 -9.07
N LYS A 173 5.98 -16.59 -10.06
CA LYS A 173 6.51 -16.98 -11.37
C LYS A 173 7.81 -17.77 -11.26
N TYR A 174 8.74 -17.32 -10.42
CA TYR A 174 10.03 -17.97 -10.20
C TYR A 174 9.86 -19.38 -9.60
N ILE A 175 9.08 -19.51 -8.53
CA ILE A 175 8.83 -20.81 -7.86
C ILE A 175 8.18 -21.80 -8.82
N ASP A 176 7.21 -21.34 -9.62
CA ASP A 176 6.51 -22.19 -10.59
C ASP A 176 7.46 -22.64 -11.72
N THR A 177 8.30 -21.74 -12.22
CA THR A 177 9.27 -22.04 -13.30
C THR A 177 10.32 -23.05 -12.85
N ILE A 178 10.78 -23.00 -11.59
CA ILE A 178 11.75 -23.97 -11.06
C ILE A 178 11.12 -25.35 -10.88
N LYS A 179 9.87 -25.43 -10.42
CA LYS A 179 9.21 -26.73 -10.18
C LYS A 179 8.78 -27.46 -11.45
N ASN A 180 8.65 -26.73 -12.56
CA ASN A 180 8.31 -27.30 -13.86
C ASN A 180 9.55 -27.58 -14.73
N LYS A 181 10.77 -27.36 -14.20
CA LYS A 181 12.04 -27.86 -14.76
C LYS A 181 12.41 -29.17 -14.07
#